data_AF-K0RU19-F1
#
_entry.id   AF-K0RU19-F1
#
_cell.length_a   1.000
_cell.length_b   1.000
_cell.length_c   1.000
_cell.angle_alpha   90.00
_cell.angle_beta   90.00
_cell.angle_gamma   90.00
#
_symmetry.space_group_name_H-M   'P 1'
#
loop_
_entity.id
_entity.type
_entity.pdbx_description
1 polymer ?
#
loop_
_entity_poly.entity_id
_entity_poly.type
_entity_poly.pdbx_seq_one_letter_code
_entity_poly.pdbx_strand_id
1 'polypeptide(L)'
;MSLGEYDQAVETLYERSLLPISRLLKEQGLGRDEIDEVVMVGGTTRMPQIRELVRKEMAVDKINVSIDPDLTVAYGAASVID
;
A
#
# COMPACT_ATOMS: atom_id res chain seq x y z
N MET A 1 -18.71 17.21 4.67
CA MET A 1 -17.95 16.30 3.79
C MET A 1 -18.31 14.87 4.14
N SER A 2 -19.05 14.20 3.28
CA SER A 2 -19.27 12.76 3.32
C SER A 2 -18.01 12.01 2.90
N LEU A 3 -17.97 10.70 3.14
CA LEU A 3 -16.87 9.85 2.67
C LEU A 3 -16.70 9.91 1.15
N GLY A 4 -17.81 9.90 0.40
CA GLY A 4 -17.78 10.01 -1.06
C GLY A 4 -17.29 11.37 -1.56
N GLU A 5 -17.68 12.46 -0.88
CA GLU A 5 -17.15 13.81 -1.21
C GLU A 5 -15.65 13.91 -0.95
N TYR A 6 -15.16 13.26 0.12
CA TYR A 6 -13.74 13.19 0.41
C TYR A 6 -13.00 12.39 -0.67
N ASP A 7 -13.46 11.17 -0.97
CA ASP A 7 -12.81 10.30 -1.97
C ASP A 7 -12.73 10.96 -3.34
N GLN A 8 -13.80 11.64 -3.76
CA GLN A 8 -13.80 12.40 -5.01
C GLN A 8 -12.79 13.56 -4.98
N ALA A 9 -12.67 14.26 -3.85
CA ALA A 9 -11.74 15.37 -3.73
C ALA A 9 -10.26 14.94 -3.77
N VAL A 10 -9.95 13.70 -3.36
CA VAL A 10 -8.58 13.20 -3.28
C VAL A 10 -8.25 12.11 -4.31
N GLU A 11 -9.16 11.79 -5.23
CA GLU A 11 -9.01 10.72 -6.23
C GLU A 11 -7.67 10.80 -6.98
N THR A 12 -7.31 12.00 -7.45
CA THR A 12 -6.03 12.23 -8.16
C THR A 12 -4.79 11.95 -7.30
N LEU A 13 -4.88 12.09 -5.97
CA LEU A 13 -3.79 11.74 -5.06
C LEU A 13 -3.66 10.23 -4.92
N TYR A 14 -4.77 9.50 -4.93
CA TYR A 14 -4.76 8.04 -4.93
C TYR A 14 -4.14 7.49 -6.20
N GLU A 15 -4.53 7.97 -7.38
CA GLU A 15 -3.94 7.52 -8.66
C GLU A 15 -2.43 7.75 -8.70
N ARG A 16 -1.99 8.93 -8.23
CA ARG A 16 -0.56 9.27 -8.15
C ARG A 16 0.22 8.39 -7.18
N SER A 17 -0.40 7.91 -6.10
CA SER A 17 0.27 7.06 -5.10
C SER A 17 0.48 5.63 -5.59
N LEU A 18 -0.23 5.19 -6.64
CA LEU A 18 -0.06 3.88 -7.26
C LEU A 18 1.05 3.84 -8.32
N LEU A 19 1.39 4.99 -8.94
CA LEU A 19 2.43 5.06 -9.97
C LEU A 19 3.81 4.49 -9.55
N PRO A 20 4.28 4.65 -8.30
CA PRO A 20 5.54 4.06 -7.87
C PRO A 20 5.56 2.52 -7.94
N ILE A 21 4.41 1.85 -7.75
CA ILE A 21 4.32 0.39 -7.77
C ILE A 21 4.70 -0.14 -9.16
N SER A 22 4.00 0.33 -10.19
CA SER A 22 4.25 -0.11 -11.57
C SER A 22 5.65 0.28 -12.08
N ARG A 23 6.18 1.44 -11.65
CA ARG A 23 7.55 1.85 -11.96
C ARG A 23 8.58 0.91 -11.36
N LEU A 24 8.45 0.58 -10.08
CA LEU A 24 9.37 -0.31 -9.37
C LEU A 24 9.39 -1.71 -9.99
N LEU A 25 8.21 -2.29 -10.25
CA LEU A 25 8.10 -3.60 -10.89
C LEU A 25 8.82 -3.60 -12.26
N LYS A 26 8.58 -2.57 -13.07
CA LYS A 26 9.24 -2.42 -14.36
C LYS A 26 10.76 -2.26 -14.23
N GLU A 27 11.24 -1.46 -13.28
CA GLU A 27 12.67 -1.22 -13.06
C GLU A 27 13.40 -2.49 -12.57
N GLN A 28 12.73 -3.32 -11.77
CA GLN A 28 13.27 -4.60 -11.30
C GLN A 28 13.05 -5.75 -12.29
N GLY A 29 12.29 -5.53 -13.36
CA GLY A 29 11.93 -6.57 -14.32
C GLY A 29 11.00 -7.65 -13.75
N LEU A 30 10.21 -7.31 -12.72
CA LEU A 30 9.32 -8.22 -12.01
C LEU A 30 7.88 -8.11 -12.50
N GLY A 31 7.22 -9.27 -12.63
CA GLY A 31 5.78 -9.42 -12.73
C GLY A 31 5.08 -9.25 -11.38
N ARG A 32 3.77 -8.97 -11.42
CA ARG A 32 2.95 -8.88 -10.20
C ARG A 32 2.79 -10.24 -9.51
N ASP A 33 2.83 -11.31 -10.29
CA ASP A 33 2.75 -12.71 -9.87
C ASP A 33 4.01 -13.20 -9.15
N GLU A 34 5.13 -12.47 -9.27
CA GLU A 34 6.37 -12.73 -8.52
C GLU A 34 6.36 -12.11 -7.11
N ILE A 35 5.27 -11.45 -6.72
CA ILE A 35 5.13 -10.81 -5.41
C ILE A 35 4.33 -11.72 -4.48
N ASP A 36 5.02 -12.35 -3.53
CA ASP A 36 4.40 -13.29 -2.58
C ASP A 36 3.43 -12.59 -1.62
N GLU A 37 3.78 -11.38 -1.16
CA GLU A 37 3.02 -10.69 -0.12
C GLU A 37 3.08 -9.16 -0.27
N VAL A 38 1.93 -8.51 -0.06
CA VAL A 38 1.79 -7.06 -0.01
C VAL A 38 1.50 -6.64 1.42
N VAL A 39 2.48 -6.05 2.10
CA VAL A 39 2.34 -5.58 3.49
C VAL A 39 1.99 -4.09 3.52
N MET A 40 0.89 -3.74 4.21
CA MET A 40 0.41 -2.37 4.30
C MET A 40 1.03 -1.66 5.52
N VAL A 41 1.84 -0.62 5.30
CA VAL A 41 2.53 0.14 6.35
C VAL A 41 2.23 1.63 6.24
N GLY A 42 2.06 2.31 7.38
CA GLY A 42 1.68 3.73 7.51
C GLY A 42 0.16 3.94 7.71
N GLY A 43 -0.22 4.89 8.57
CA GLY A 43 -1.60 5.10 9.01
C GLY A 43 -2.64 5.30 7.91
N THR A 44 -2.31 5.97 6.81
CA THR A 44 -3.21 6.18 5.65
C THR A 44 -3.63 4.84 5.01
N THR A 45 -2.83 3.78 5.14
CA THR A 45 -3.17 2.45 4.62
C THR A 45 -4.32 1.76 5.37
N ARG A 46 -4.80 2.35 6.48
CA ARG A 46 -6.02 1.91 7.17
C ARG A 46 -7.29 2.19 6.36
N MET A 47 -7.23 3.14 5.42
CA MET A 47 -8.38 3.53 4.59
C MET A 47 -8.81 2.37 3.67
N PRO A 48 -10.10 1.95 3.69
CA PRO A 48 -10.60 0.87 2.84
C PRO A 48 -10.35 1.08 1.34
N GLN A 49 -10.47 2.32 0.88
CA GLN A 49 -10.29 2.72 -0.52
C GLN A 49 -8.85 2.49 -0.99
N ILE A 50 -7.86 2.86 -0.18
CA ILE A 50 -6.44 2.62 -0.48
C ILE A 50 -6.16 1.12 -0.57
N ARG A 51 -6.69 0.34 0.37
CA ARG A 51 -6.54 -1.13 0.39
C ARG A 51 -7.09 -1.77 -0.88
N GLU A 52 -8.28 -1.33 -1.31
CA GLU A 52 -8.91 -1.84 -2.53
C GLU A 52 -8.13 -1.44 -3.80
N LEU A 53 -7.67 -0.19 -3.86
CA LEU A 53 -6.84 0.29 -4.96
C LEU A 53 -5.54 -0.49 -5.09
N VAL A 54 -4.87 -0.78 -3.97
CA VAL A 54 -3.64 -1.59 -3.96
C VAL A 54 -3.92 -3.04 -4.35
N ARG A 55 -5.01 -3.66 -3.89
CA ARG A 55 -5.42 -5.02 -4.33
C ARG A 55 -5.57 -5.09 -5.86
N LYS A 56 -6.26 -4.11 -6.44
CA LYS A 56 -6.45 -3.99 -7.90
C LYS A 56 -5.12 -3.75 -8.62
N GLU A 57 -4.31 -2.83 -8.12
CA GLU A 57 -3.02 -2.49 -8.74
C GLU A 57 -2.00 -3.61 -8.60
N MET A 58 -2.10 -4.48 -7.61
CA MET A 58 -1.23 -5.65 -7.48
C MET A 58 -1.85 -6.91 -8.10
N ALA A 59 -3.11 -6.85 -8.54
CA ALA A 59 -3.89 -8.00 -9.00
C ALA A 59 -3.87 -9.17 -7.99
N VAL A 60 -3.89 -8.85 -6.70
CA VAL A 60 -3.90 -9.83 -5.61
C VAL A 60 -5.24 -9.87 -4.93
N ASP A 61 -5.63 -11.06 -4.48
CA ASP A 61 -6.72 -11.19 -3.54
C ASP A 61 -6.25 -10.56 -2.23
N LYS A 62 -5.41 -11.16 -1.40
CA LYS A 62 -5.18 -10.64 -0.04
C LYS A 62 -4.04 -9.63 0.03
N ILE A 63 -4.18 -8.67 0.95
CA ILE A 63 -3.10 -7.79 1.42
C ILE A 63 -2.91 -8.01 2.92
N ASN A 64 -1.69 -7.93 3.40
CA ASN A 64 -1.37 -8.12 4.82
C ASN A 64 -1.60 -6.81 5.58
N VAL A 65 -2.52 -6.88 6.54
CA VAL A 65 -2.87 -5.83 7.49
C VAL A 65 -2.80 -6.33 8.94
N SER A 66 -2.10 -7.45 9.16
CA SER A 66 -1.98 -8.11 10.47
C SER A 66 -1.02 -7.40 11.42
N ILE A 67 -0.11 -6.60 10.88
CA ILE A 67 0.88 -5.84 11.64
C ILE A 67 0.37 -4.41 11.82
N ASP A 68 0.62 -3.80 12.98
CA ASP A 68 0.24 -2.40 13.20
C ASP A 68 1.03 -1.49 12.24
N PRO A 69 0.36 -0.82 11.29
CA PRO A 69 1.03 -0.04 10.25
C PRO A 69 1.76 1.19 10.81
N ASP A 70 1.43 1.64 12.02
CA ASP A 70 2.02 2.83 12.64
C ASP A 70 3.25 2.48 13.49
N LEU A 71 3.37 1.22 13.95
CA LEU A 71 4.45 0.77 14.81
C LEU A 71 5.50 -0.10 14.11
N THR A 72 5.12 -0.79 13.02
CA THR A 72 5.97 -1.77 12.32
C THR A 72 7.35 -1.22 11.97
N VAL A 73 7.40 0.02 11.49
CA VAL A 73 8.67 0.67 11.10
C VAL A 73 9.58 0.86 12.31
N ALA A 74 9.05 1.33 13.44
CA ALA A 74 9.84 1.54 14.65
C ALA A 74 10.33 0.21 15.24
N TYR A 75 9.49 -0.83 15.25
CA TYR A 75 9.89 -2.17 15.68
C TYR A 75 11.00 -2.75 14.80
N GLY A 76 10.86 -2.66 13.48
CA GLY A 76 11.87 -3.12 12.55
C GLY A 76 13.20 -2.38 12.73
N ALA A 77 13.16 -1.05 12.84
CA ALA A 77 14.36 -0.24 13.09
C ALA A 77 15.06 -0.62 14.40
N ALA A 78 14.32 -0.84 15.49
CA ALA A 78 14.90 -1.24 16.77
C ALA A 78 15.57 -2.63 16.72
N SER A 79 15.03 -3.56 15.94
CA SER A 79 15.58 -4.93 15.80
C SER A 79 16.94 -5.01 15.09
N VAL A 80 17.39 -3.94 14.42
CA VAL A 80 18.63 -3.91 13.64
C VAL A 80 19.78 -3.24 14.41
N ILE A 81 19.54 -2.72 15.61
CA ILE A 81 20.50 -1.92 16.40
C ILE A 81 21.34 -2.78 17.39
N ASP A 82 21.39 -4.10 17.21
CA ASP A 82 22.37 -4.96 17.92
C ASP A 82 23.74 -4.98 17.20
#